data_AF-A0A9N9MRF4-F1
#
_entry.id   AF-A0A9N9MRF4-F1
#
_cell.length_a   1.000
_cell.length_b   1.000
_cell.length_c   1.000
_cell.angle_alpha   90.00
_cell.angle_beta   90.00
_cell.angle_gamma   90.00
#
_symmetry.space_group_name_H-M   'P 1'
#
loop_
_entity.id
_entity.type
_entity.pdbx_description
1 polymer ?
#
loop_
_entity_poly.entity_id
_entity_poly.type
_entity_poly.pdbx_seq_one_letter_code
_entity_poly.pdbx_strand_id
1 'polypeptide(L)'
;MSGQWEVVKGKNERRSKVPVPKIAVKQSENKSKKPNILNGVKIEEVLSKTQVQNLYSGNKENKLQEKTTKANDVKKPEKKANKAPSEPQKPKPPKSIEAALLAINPDEFSLIYERSKIAFSDAPIVWLKELTQFLNQKIPLEIQDPVFSSKPFGYPLNVVPSNIKVTIETAVREAGKGNAQLYFDIALTSLVTDLSKGLPAVGYRFFLQYIALNEPKLVIENLGKHISLRNSYQNRANVALSVLWAVGHVSVNDLQSGLKVFEDLMLPLLDMKSYSKYIVKYLIELTSQEHESPLTRDQYLLILDTTFSSKKNFPSELQKDLIGNLPKLKSLLFSNKEKFNNSVELFLKKIAATTNIQYQNCLCDILVEIFTKDQSTLTSWNKVYSKNLLASALLLRFISKTDIKSNLRKSLKDLMLNFSTTNEELLLKRRKGDGLREAIAAIKAAQEQEQAPSKNTGVFRKLLSSLIFVLFIAILTEPFYRLNKPRDDLYLFRFGSKIGQAGIWLDSKLDESVPKPYYTQTKEVVQPYGALAGDLLKVAINVHDHARSAVSGFVDEKYPLVVASVST
;
A
#
# COMPACT_ATOMS: atom_id res chain seq x y z
N MET A 1 -75.77 -20.85 30.20
CA MET A 1 -75.56 -20.05 28.96
C MET A 1 -75.41 -18.59 29.37
N SER A 2 -74.58 -17.80 28.69
CA SER A 2 -74.52 -16.31 28.73
C SER A 2 -74.31 -15.64 30.11
N GLY A 3 -73.69 -14.47 30.23
CA GLY A 3 -73.00 -13.67 29.23
C GLY A 3 -72.50 -12.36 29.83
N GLN A 4 -71.17 -12.21 29.88
CA GLN A 4 -70.32 -11.00 29.92
C GLN A 4 -70.96 -9.62 30.25
N TRP A 5 -70.33 -8.92 31.22
CA TRP A 5 -70.83 -7.69 31.85
C TRP A 5 -70.51 -6.37 31.13
N GLU A 6 -71.26 -5.32 31.48
CA GLU A 6 -71.10 -3.95 31.02
C GLU A 6 -70.92 -2.93 32.20
N VAL A 7 -70.15 -1.87 31.94
CA VAL A 7 -70.07 -0.53 32.59
C VAL A 7 -69.53 -0.27 34.04
N VAL A 8 -68.82 0.89 34.12
CA VAL A 8 -68.62 1.94 35.17
C VAL A 8 -67.66 1.86 36.38
N LYS A 9 -67.00 3.03 36.59
CA LYS A 9 -66.34 3.62 37.78
C LYS A 9 -64.98 2.97 38.16
N GLY A 10 -63.97 3.66 38.71
CA GLY A 10 -63.84 5.03 39.26
C GLY A 10 -63.11 4.96 40.63
N LYS A 11 -62.41 5.96 41.18
CA LYS A 11 -62.14 7.37 40.79
C LYS A 11 -61.09 7.99 41.77
N ASN A 12 -60.15 8.82 41.28
CA ASN A 12 -59.37 9.84 42.06
C ASN A 12 -58.41 9.34 43.18
N GLU A 13 -57.43 10.11 43.72
CA GLU A 13 -56.97 11.51 43.49
C GLU A 13 -55.41 11.58 43.67
N ARG A 14 -54.64 12.64 44.04
CA ARG A 14 -54.89 13.99 44.61
C ARG A 14 -54.05 15.10 43.92
N ARG A 15 -53.26 15.88 44.67
CA ARG A 15 -52.56 17.12 44.24
C ARG A 15 -51.43 17.46 45.23
N SER A 16 -50.41 18.22 44.80
CA SER A 16 -49.88 19.40 45.52
C SER A 16 -48.82 20.16 44.69
N LYS A 17 -48.37 21.32 45.18
CA LYS A 17 -47.35 22.20 44.55
C LYS A 17 -46.17 22.40 45.51
N VAL A 18 -44.96 22.60 44.95
CA VAL A 18 -43.89 23.56 45.33
C VAL A 18 -43.75 23.88 46.85
N PRO A 19 -42.61 23.57 47.49
CA PRO A 19 -41.56 24.61 47.57
C PRO A 19 -40.08 24.15 47.49
N VAL A 20 -39.22 25.12 47.21
CA VAL A 20 -37.74 25.04 47.28
C VAL A 20 -37.26 25.26 48.72
N PRO A 21 -36.37 24.44 49.29
CA PRO A 21 -35.66 24.75 50.54
C PRO A 21 -34.48 25.69 50.26
N LYS A 22 -34.33 26.75 51.06
CA LYS A 22 -33.13 27.60 51.05
C LYS A 22 -32.58 27.78 52.45
N ILE A 23 -31.28 27.48 52.60
CA ILE A 23 -30.35 28.00 53.61
C ILE A 23 -30.59 27.57 55.07
N ALA A 24 -29.56 26.92 55.63
CA ALA A 24 -29.12 27.15 56.99
C ALA A 24 -27.61 27.42 56.96
N VAL A 25 -27.17 28.62 57.37
CA VAL A 25 -25.75 28.94 57.55
C VAL A 25 -25.40 28.75 59.02
N LYS A 26 -24.31 28.01 59.29
CA LYS A 26 -23.47 28.24 60.48
C LYS A 26 -22.04 28.48 60.02
N GLN A 27 -21.43 29.53 60.56
CA GLN A 27 -20.05 29.88 60.29
C GLN A 27 -19.11 28.99 61.12
N SER A 28 -18.00 28.57 60.51
CA SER A 28 -16.73 28.39 61.21
C SER A 28 -15.62 28.69 60.20
N GLU A 29 -14.56 29.36 60.65
CA GLU A 29 -13.48 29.82 59.79
C GLU A 29 -12.36 28.77 59.70
N ASN A 30 -11.82 28.52 58.50
CA ASN A 30 -10.36 28.63 58.26
C ASN A 30 -9.94 28.40 56.79
N LYS A 31 -9.15 29.34 56.27
CA LYS A 31 -7.98 29.18 55.37
C LYS A 31 -8.02 28.16 54.20
N SER A 32 -8.17 28.77 53.00
CA SER A 32 -7.28 28.59 51.82
C SER A 32 -7.54 27.50 50.77
N LYS A 33 -7.02 27.78 49.56
CA LYS A 33 -6.97 26.97 48.30
C LYS A 33 -8.30 26.83 47.52
N LYS A 34 -8.44 27.64 46.47
CA LYS A 34 -9.33 27.35 45.32
C LYS A 34 -8.67 26.27 44.43
N PRO A 35 -9.40 25.25 43.93
CA PRO A 35 -8.90 24.39 42.87
C PRO A 35 -8.97 25.10 41.51
N ASN A 36 -7.90 25.03 40.71
CA ASN A 36 -7.94 25.48 39.32
C ASN A 36 -8.69 24.45 38.47
N ILE A 37 -9.78 24.87 37.83
CA ILE A 37 -10.55 24.07 36.87
C ILE A 37 -10.56 24.84 35.55
N LEU A 38 -10.15 24.18 34.47
CA LEU A 38 -10.26 24.70 33.11
C LEU A 38 -10.66 23.55 32.19
N ASN A 39 -11.73 23.74 31.41
CA ASN A 39 -12.22 22.81 30.37
C ASN A 39 -12.40 21.33 30.80
N GLY A 40 -12.94 21.11 32.01
CA GLY A 40 -13.63 19.85 32.34
C GLY A 40 -12.77 18.65 32.75
N VAL A 41 -11.44 18.73 32.73
CA VAL A 41 -10.54 17.65 33.17
C VAL A 41 -9.80 18.05 34.45
N LYS A 42 -9.70 17.13 35.42
CA LYS A 42 -8.87 17.31 36.61
C LYS A 42 -7.43 16.89 36.30
N ILE A 43 -6.49 17.81 36.53
CA ILE A 43 -5.06 17.59 36.27
C ILE A 43 -4.49 16.45 37.17
N GLU A 44 -5.14 16.14 38.28
CA GLU A 44 -4.75 15.10 39.24
C GLU A 44 -4.99 13.65 38.76
N GLU A 45 -5.68 13.42 37.63
CA GLU A 45 -5.99 12.07 37.12
C GLU A 45 -4.98 11.54 36.08
N VAL A 46 -3.96 12.32 35.70
CA VAL A 46 -3.00 11.96 34.63
C VAL A 46 -1.56 11.79 35.13
N LEU A 47 -1.19 12.36 36.28
CA LEU A 47 0.16 12.26 36.89
C LEU A 47 0.06 12.16 38.42
N SER A 48 1.01 11.47 39.06
CA SER A 48 0.99 11.31 40.51
C SER A 48 1.40 12.59 41.24
N LYS A 49 0.85 12.84 42.43
CA LYS A 49 1.08 14.09 43.18
C LYS A 49 2.57 14.32 43.49
N THR A 50 3.33 13.25 43.70
CA THR A 50 4.79 13.28 43.90
C THR A 50 5.53 13.86 42.68
N GLN A 51 5.11 13.52 41.46
CA GLN A 51 5.70 14.07 40.23
C GLN A 51 5.39 15.56 40.07
N VAL A 52 4.15 15.98 40.40
CA VAL A 52 3.75 17.40 40.34
C VAL A 52 4.50 18.24 41.37
N GLN A 53 4.72 17.73 42.58
CA GLN A 53 5.35 18.47 43.67
C GLN A 53 6.84 18.74 43.41
N ASN A 54 7.53 17.86 42.69
CA ASN A 54 8.92 18.06 42.26
C ASN A 54 9.07 19.08 41.11
N LEU A 55 7.98 19.42 40.39
CA LEU A 55 8.02 20.32 39.22
C LEU A 55 7.90 21.83 39.55
N TYR A 56 7.55 22.20 40.79
CA TYR A 56 7.23 23.60 41.16
C TYR A 56 8.00 24.15 42.37
N SER A 57 9.05 23.46 42.84
CA SER A 57 9.85 23.89 44.01
C SER A 57 11.03 24.82 43.68
N GLY A 58 11.36 25.01 42.40
CA GLY A 58 12.37 25.97 41.94
C GLY A 58 11.77 27.31 41.49
N ASN A 59 12.39 28.41 41.90
CA ASN A 59 12.05 29.82 41.60
C ASN A 59 10.80 30.40 42.29
N LYS A 60 11.04 31.03 43.45
CA LYS A 60 10.23 32.14 43.97
C LYS A 60 11.11 33.38 44.15
N GLU A 61 11.29 34.19 43.10
CA GLU A 61 11.67 35.60 43.28
C GLU A 61 11.46 36.43 42.00
N ASN A 62 10.27 37.02 41.87
CA ASN A 62 10.09 38.48 41.95
C ASN A 62 8.60 38.85 41.72
N LYS A 63 8.17 40.00 42.28
CA LYS A 63 6.77 40.46 42.22
C LYS A 63 6.57 41.56 41.19
N LEU A 64 5.34 41.55 40.66
CA LEU A 64 4.72 42.54 39.78
C LEU A 64 4.96 44.00 40.19
N GLN A 65 4.98 44.89 39.19
CA GLN A 65 4.15 46.09 39.23
C GLN A 65 3.43 46.27 37.88
N GLU A 66 2.10 46.36 37.93
CA GLU A 66 1.28 46.90 36.85
C GLU A 66 1.04 48.39 37.09
N LYS A 67 0.91 49.18 36.01
CA LYS A 67 0.13 50.43 36.04
C LYS A 67 -0.64 50.60 34.73
N THR A 68 -1.91 50.97 34.87
CA THR A 68 -2.82 51.29 33.77
C THR A 68 -3.11 52.79 33.74
N THR A 69 -3.24 53.38 32.54
CA THR A 69 -3.99 54.64 32.34
C THR A 69 -4.44 54.75 30.87
N LYS A 70 -5.31 55.72 30.56
CA LYS A 70 -6.12 55.76 29.33
C LYS A 70 -5.59 56.77 28.31
N ALA A 71 -6.10 56.68 27.07
CA ALA A 71 -5.78 57.55 25.96
C ALA A 71 -6.39 58.96 26.06
N ASN A 72 -5.79 59.92 25.34
CA ASN A 72 -6.51 60.83 24.45
C ASN A 72 -5.55 61.43 23.39
N ASP A 73 -6.08 62.22 22.46
CA ASP A 73 -5.55 62.48 21.12
C ASP A 73 -5.04 63.94 20.92
N VAL A 74 -4.62 64.26 19.68
CA VAL A 74 -4.58 65.60 19.02
C VAL A 74 -3.20 66.29 18.83
N LYS A 75 -2.73 66.21 17.56
CA LYS A 75 -1.94 67.18 16.75
C LYS A 75 -0.40 67.34 16.90
N LYS A 76 0.24 67.19 15.72
CA LYS A 76 1.56 67.68 15.26
C LYS A 76 1.56 69.23 15.14
N PRO A 77 2.72 69.94 15.12
CA PRO A 77 3.51 70.03 13.89
C PRO A 77 5.04 69.90 14.11
N GLU A 78 5.84 70.36 13.14
CA GLU A 78 7.20 69.83 12.85
C GLU A 78 8.33 70.84 13.10
N LYS A 79 9.54 70.34 13.44
CA LYS A 79 10.82 70.73 12.77
C LYS A 79 12.05 69.91 13.20
N LYS A 80 12.78 69.46 12.18
CA LYS A 80 14.24 69.22 12.05
C LYS A 80 15.06 68.49 13.16
N ALA A 81 15.78 67.46 12.68
CA ALA A 81 17.17 67.10 13.00
C ALA A 81 17.55 66.62 14.42
N ASN A 82 17.83 65.32 14.54
CA ASN A 82 19.24 64.85 14.58
C ASN A 82 19.36 63.36 14.22
N LYS A 83 20.55 62.93 13.76
CA LYS A 83 20.86 61.51 13.55
C LYS A 83 21.34 60.90 14.88
N ALA A 84 20.53 60.06 15.51
CA ALA A 84 21.04 59.07 16.46
C ALA A 84 21.66 57.88 15.69
N PRO A 85 22.63 57.15 16.26
CA PRO A 85 23.11 55.90 15.68
C PRO A 85 21.97 54.90 15.56
N SER A 86 21.94 54.13 14.47
CA SER A 86 21.00 53.02 14.35
C SER A 86 21.36 51.93 15.36
N GLU A 87 20.45 51.63 16.30
CA GLU A 87 20.51 50.37 17.03
C GLU A 87 20.64 49.21 16.03
N PRO A 88 21.44 48.17 16.31
CA PRO A 88 21.53 47.01 15.45
C PRO A 88 20.12 46.40 15.31
N GLN A 89 19.60 46.36 14.08
CA GLN A 89 18.26 45.83 13.82
C GLN A 89 18.17 44.42 14.40
N LYS A 90 17.27 44.21 15.37
CA LYS A 90 17.00 42.88 15.93
C LYS A 90 16.81 41.90 14.75
N PRO A 91 17.57 40.80 14.68
CA PRO A 91 17.56 39.93 13.52
C PRO A 91 16.13 39.49 13.25
N LYS A 92 15.67 39.68 12.01
CA LYS A 92 14.30 39.34 11.61
C LYS A 92 14.08 37.86 11.92
N PRO A 93 12.95 37.48 12.53
CA PRO A 93 12.69 36.08 12.87
C PRO A 93 12.82 35.22 11.60
N PRO A 94 13.39 34.01 11.70
CA PRO A 94 13.59 33.15 10.55
C PRO A 94 12.24 32.87 9.87
N LYS A 95 12.26 32.71 8.54
CA LYS A 95 11.05 32.47 7.74
C LYS A 95 10.74 30.98 7.52
N SER A 96 11.68 30.09 7.85
CA SER A 96 11.54 28.65 7.68
C SER A 96 12.42 27.89 8.68
N ILE A 97 12.17 26.59 8.85
CA ILE A 97 12.92 25.76 9.80
C ILE A 97 14.39 25.65 9.35
N GLU A 98 14.63 25.52 8.05
CA GLU A 98 15.97 25.47 7.45
C GLU A 98 16.79 26.73 7.76
N ALA A 99 16.18 27.92 7.57
CA ALA A 99 16.82 29.20 7.86
C ALA A 99 17.08 29.41 9.36
N ALA A 100 16.25 28.84 10.23
CA ALA A 100 16.45 28.87 11.68
C ALA A 100 17.58 27.93 12.11
N LEU A 101 17.62 26.71 11.58
CA LEU A 101 18.66 25.71 11.86
C LEU A 101 20.05 26.18 11.42
N LEU A 102 20.16 26.83 10.26
CA LEU A 102 21.43 27.41 9.78
C LEU A 102 21.91 28.62 10.61
N ALA A 103 21.05 29.22 11.44
CA ALA A 103 21.39 30.30 12.35
C ALA A 103 21.76 29.82 13.77
N ILE A 104 21.67 28.51 14.04
CA ILE A 104 22.12 27.91 15.31
C ILE A 104 23.61 27.59 15.19
N ASN A 105 24.40 28.05 16.16
CA ASN A 105 25.78 27.58 16.31
C ASN A 105 25.76 26.13 16.82
N PRO A 106 26.31 25.13 16.08
CA PRO A 106 26.36 23.74 16.54
C PRO A 106 27.16 23.56 17.83
N ASP A 107 28.23 24.35 18.02
CA ASP A 107 29.09 24.26 19.19
C ASP A 107 28.37 24.75 20.45
N GLU A 108 27.54 25.80 20.33
CA GLU A 108 26.65 26.27 21.40
C GLU A 108 25.68 25.15 21.83
N PHE A 109 25.10 24.43 20.87
CA PHE A 109 24.17 23.34 21.12
C PHE A 109 24.86 22.14 21.80
N SER A 110 26.05 21.77 21.33
CA SER A 110 26.83 20.68 21.94
C SER A 110 27.40 21.03 23.32
N LEU A 111 27.76 22.30 23.56
CA LEU A 111 28.19 22.77 24.88
C LEU A 111 27.05 22.77 25.91
N ILE A 112 25.81 23.05 25.49
CA ILE A 112 24.62 22.91 26.34
C ILE A 112 24.41 21.44 26.71
N TYR A 113 24.53 20.52 25.73
CA TYR A 113 24.42 19.08 25.97
C TYR A 113 25.42 18.58 27.02
N GLU A 114 26.71 18.82 26.82
CA GLU A 114 27.77 18.35 27.74
C GLU A 114 27.70 19.04 29.11
N ARG A 115 27.36 20.34 29.17
CA ARG A 115 27.15 21.02 30.45
C ARG A 115 25.98 20.42 31.23
N SER A 116 24.88 20.10 30.56
CA SER A 116 23.69 19.51 31.18
C SER A 116 23.97 18.07 31.64
N LYS A 117 24.69 17.27 30.83
CA LYS A 117 25.20 15.94 31.16
C LYS A 117 26.02 15.94 32.45
N ILE A 118 26.96 16.87 32.58
CA ILE A 118 27.84 16.99 33.74
C ILE A 118 27.07 17.46 34.99
N ALA A 119 26.09 18.35 34.83
CA ALA A 119 25.27 18.84 35.94
C ALA A 119 24.20 17.84 36.43
N PHE A 120 23.73 16.94 35.55
CA PHE A 120 22.55 16.10 35.77
C PHE A 120 22.74 14.65 35.26
N SER A 121 23.91 14.05 35.51
CA SER A 121 24.28 12.69 35.08
C SER A 121 23.17 11.65 35.36
N ASP A 122 22.58 11.74 36.54
CA ASP A 122 21.64 10.76 37.09
C ASP A 122 20.18 11.08 36.69
N ALA A 123 19.94 12.14 35.91
CA ALA A 123 18.63 12.56 35.46
C ALA A 123 18.55 12.76 33.93
N PRO A 124 18.65 11.68 33.10
CA PRO A 124 18.73 11.78 31.64
C PRO A 124 17.45 12.24 30.90
N ILE A 125 16.55 12.94 31.59
CA ILE A 125 15.38 13.64 31.05
C ILE A 125 15.59 15.17 31.11
N VAL A 126 16.51 15.67 31.93
CA VAL A 126 16.79 17.12 32.06
C VAL A 126 17.48 17.65 30.80
N TRP A 127 18.61 17.06 30.41
CA TRP A 127 19.35 17.44 29.19
C TRP A 127 18.52 17.38 27.90
N LEU A 128 17.67 16.37 27.71
CA LEU A 128 16.75 16.26 26.56
C LEU A 128 15.69 17.37 26.56
N LYS A 129 15.24 17.83 27.75
CA LYS A 129 14.36 19.00 27.87
C LYS A 129 15.11 20.28 27.56
N GLU A 130 16.32 20.46 28.07
CA GLU A 130 17.12 21.69 27.85
C GLU A 130 17.48 21.88 26.36
N LEU A 131 17.96 20.84 25.68
CA LEU A 131 18.20 20.88 24.23
C LEU A 131 16.93 21.20 23.44
N THR A 132 15.80 20.62 23.82
CA THR A 132 14.52 20.88 23.15
C THR A 132 13.98 22.30 23.42
N GLN A 133 14.16 22.82 24.63
CA GLN A 133 13.81 24.20 24.97
C GLN A 133 14.70 25.18 24.20
N PHE A 134 16.00 24.92 24.08
CA PHE A 134 16.91 25.70 23.24
C PHE A 134 16.47 25.72 21.77
N LEU A 135 16.10 24.56 21.20
CA LEU A 135 15.58 24.50 19.83
C LEU A 135 14.24 25.26 19.68
N ASN A 136 13.33 25.18 20.66
CA ASN A 136 12.09 25.98 20.66
C ASN A 136 12.36 27.49 20.75
N GLN A 137 13.39 27.92 21.48
CA GLN A 137 13.79 29.34 21.60
C GLN A 137 14.46 29.86 20.32
N LYS A 138 15.35 29.07 19.72
CA LYS A 138 16.09 29.44 18.49
C LYS A 138 15.24 29.31 17.22
N ILE A 139 14.16 28.51 17.26
CA ILE A 139 13.22 28.29 16.16
C ILE A 139 11.79 28.74 16.58
N PRO A 140 11.55 30.06 16.72
CA PRO A 140 10.28 30.62 17.17
C PRO A 140 9.23 30.64 16.04
N LEU A 141 8.91 29.48 15.47
CA LEU A 141 8.02 29.32 14.31
C LEU A 141 6.67 28.70 14.70
N GLU A 142 5.59 29.34 14.27
CA GLU A 142 4.26 28.72 14.24
C GLU A 142 4.13 27.85 12.97
N ILE A 143 3.72 26.59 13.16
CA ILE A 143 3.61 25.60 12.08
C ILE A 143 2.16 25.50 11.61
N GLN A 144 1.85 26.14 10.47
CA GLN A 144 0.50 26.14 9.89
C GLN A 144 0.08 24.75 9.37
N ASP A 145 0.99 24.02 8.72
CA ASP A 145 0.78 22.64 8.27
C ASP A 145 1.41 21.66 9.30
N PRO A 146 0.60 21.06 10.19
CA PRO A 146 1.10 20.25 11.31
C PRO A 146 1.72 18.91 10.87
N VAL A 147 1.49 18.48 9.63
CA VAL A 147 1.95 17.20 9.06
C VAL A 147 3.00 17.39 7.96
N PHE A 148 3.31 18.64 7.60
CA PHE A 148 4.24 19.01 6.52
C PHE A 148 3.90 18.36 5.17
N SER A 149 2.61 18.37 4.80
CA SER A 149 2.03 17.68 3.64
C SER A 149 2.60 18.06 2.25
N SER A 150 3.39 19.14 2.20
CA SER A 150 4.06 19.73 1.03
C SER A 150 5.61 19.61 1.07
N LYS A 151 6.18 18.97 2.10
CA LYS A 151 7.62 18.73 2.26
C LYS A 151 7.99 17.28 1.90
N PRO A 152 9.27 16.99 1.59
CA PRO A 152 9.73 15.63 1.37
C PRO A 152 9.66 14.79 2.65
N PHE A 153 9.57 13.47 2.46
CA PHE A 153 9.60 12.47 3.52
C PHE A 153 10.84 12.60 4.44
N GLY A 154 10.67 12.35 5.74
CA GLY A 154 11.70 12.55 6.76
C GLY A 154 11.91 14.00 7.24
N TYR A 155 11.12 14.97 6.75
CA TYR A 155 11.14 16.35 7.25
C TYR A 155 10.45 16.46 8.62
N PRO A 156 10.93 17.31 9.55
CA PRO A 156 12.06 18.24 9.44
C PRO A 156 13.44 17.66 9.82
N LEU A 157 13.56 16.42 10.30
CA LEU A 157 14.85 15.84 10.70
C LEU A 157 15.86 15.75 9.53
N ASN A 158 15.37 15.57 8.30
CA ASN A 158 16.21 15.51 7.08
C ASN A 158 16.87 16.85 6.69
N VAL A 159 16.46 17.99 7.25
CA VAL A 159 17.09 19.32 7.03
C VAL A 159 17.92 19.80 8.23
N VAL A 160 18.11 18.96 9.25
CA VAL A 160 18.96 19.29 10.41
C VAL A 160 20.45 19.18 10.02
N PRO A 161 21.27 20.23 10.23
CA PRO A 161 22.71 20.16 10.02
C PRO A 161 23.34 18.99 10.77
N SER A 162 24.30 18.30 10.13
CA SER A 162 24.94 17.07 10.62
C SER A 162 25.34 17.14 12.10
N ASN A 163 25.97 18.23 12.51
CA ASN A 163 26.52 18.39 13.85
C ASN A 163 25.41 18.46 14.91
N ILE A 164 24.34 19.23 14.64
CA ILE A 164 23.15 19.32 15.51
C ILE A 164 22.44 17.96 15.56
N LYS A 165 22.35 17.25 14.43
CA LYS A 165 21.76 15.90 14.34
C LYS A 165 22.54 14.88 15.18
N VAL A 166 23.88 14.90 15.13
CA VAL A 166 24.75 14.03 15.93
C VAL A 166 24.63 14.30 17.45
N THR A 167 24.44 15.56 17.86
CA THR A 167 24.14 15.88 19.27
C THR A 167 22.78 15.30 19.71
N ILE A 168 21.72 15.41 18.89
CA ILE A 168 20.41 14.80 19.18
C ILE A 168 20.52 13.27 19.26
N GLU A 169 21.20 12.65 18.29
CA GLU A 169 21.44 11.20 18.22
C GLU A 169 22.17 10.68 19.46
N THR A 170 23.24 11.37 19.86
CA THR A 170 24.06 11.01 21.02
C THR A 170 23.29 11.20 22.32
N ALA A 171 22.58 12.32 22.49
CA ALA A 171 21.79 12.61 23.69
C ALA A 171 20.68 11.56 23.93
N VAL A 172 19.94 11.18 22.89
CA VAL A 172 18.89 10.17 23.01
C VAL A 172 19.47 8.77 23.22
N ARG A 173 20.59 8.43 22.57
CA ARG A 173 21.27 7.14 22.74
C ARG A 173 21.82 6.97 24.15
N GLU A 174 22.52 7.96 24.68
CA GLU A 174 23.11 7.91 26.03
C GLU A 174 22.06 7.97 27.15
N ALA A 175 20.92 8.63 26.94
CA ALA A 175 19.82 8.59 27.90
C ALA A 175 19.27 7.15 28.10
N GLY A 176 19.43 6.29 27.10
CA GLY A 176 18.98 4.90 27.13
C GLY A 176 17.48 4.75 26.91
N LYS A 177 17.07 3.56 26.43
CA LYS A 177 15.71 3.27 25.94
C LYS A 177 14.60 3.70 26.92
N GLY A 178 14.73 3.41 28.22
CA GLY A 178 13.71 3.77 29.21
C GLY A 178 13.51 5.29 29.38
N ASN A 179 14.59 6.07 29.40
CA ASN A 179 14.48 7.53 29.45
C ASN A 179 14.04 8.11 28.10
N ALA A 180 14.47 7.54 26.97
CA ALA A 180 14.00 7.96 25.65
C ALA A 180 12.48 7.75 25.48
N GLN A 181 11.96 6.62 25.96
CA GLN A 181 10.53 6.31 25.99
C GLN A 181 9.74 7.28 26.88
N LEU A 182 10.16 7.48 28.13
CA LEU A 182 9.52 8.42 29.05
C LEU A 182 9.66 9.87 28.55
N TYR A 183 10.76 10.21 27.88
CA TYR A 183 10.94 11.49 27.23
C TYR A 183 10.01 11.68 26.03
N PHE A 184 9.73 10.64 25.24
CA PHE A 184 8.75 10.71 24.15
C PHE A 184 7.33 11.05 24.67
N ASP A 185 6.87 10.37 25.73
CA ASP A 185 5.60 10.68 26.41
C ASP A 185 5.54 12.16 26.84
N ILE A 186 6.61 12.65 27.47
CA ILE A 186 6.73 14.03 27.97
C ILE A 186 6.75 15.02 26.80
N ALA A 187 7.59 14.83 25.80
CA ALA A 187 7.77 15.72 24.66
C ALA A 187 6.50 15.80 23.80
N LEU A 188 5.77 14.69 23.62
CA LEU A 188 4.49 14.67 22.91
C LEU A 188 3.42 15.45 23.68
N THR A 189 3.36 15.29 25.00
CA THR A 189 2.44 16.03 25.87
C THR A 189 2.78 17.52 25.90
N SER A 190 4.06 17.88 25.92
CA SER A 190 4.53 19.27 25.89
C SER A 190 4.27 19.94 24.53
N LEU A 191 4.58 19.27 23.41
CA LEU A 191 4.23 19.70 22.05
C LEU A 191 2.74 20.06 21.94
N VAL A 192 1.86 19.17 22.38
CA VAL A 192 0.41 19.37 22.37
C VAL A 192 -0.04 20.52 23.26
N THR A 193 0.58 20.65 24.44
CA THR A 193 0.29 21.70 25.42
C THR A 193 0.73 23.08 24.94
N ASP A 194 1.88 23.18 24.29
CA ASP A 194 2.47 24.45 23.84
C ASP A 194 1.86 24.92 22.52
N LEU A 195 1.60 24.03 21.55
CA LEU A 195 0.75 24.33 20.39
C LEU A 195 -0.64 24.83 20.83
N SER A 196 -1.21 24.26 21.90
CA SER A 196 -2.51 24.66 22.44
C SER A 196 -2.53 26.04 23.11
N LYS A 197 -1.36 26.67 23.28
CA LYS A 197 -1.17 28.05 23.77
C LYS A 197 -0.63 29.00 22.68
N GLY A 198 -0.34 28.51 21.47
CA GLY A 198 0.34 29.29 20.42
C GLY A 198 1.85 29.51 20.68
N LEU A 199 2.50 28.64 21.46
CA LEU A 199 3.94 28.72 21.74
C LEU A 199 4.77 27.92 20.71
N PRO A 200 6.02 28.35 20.41
CA PRO A 200 6.95 27.59 19.57
C PRO A 200 7.20 26.18 20.09
N ALA A 201 7.03 25.20 19.22
CA ALA A 201 7.06 23.78 19.58
C ALA A 201 7.83 22.91 18.56
N VAL A 202 8.71 23.52 17.76
CA VAL A 202 9.47 22.83 16.69
C VAL A 202 10.56 21.93 17.25
N GLY A 203 11.20 22.30 18.37
CA GLY A 203 12.23 21.50 19.04
C GLY A 203 11.75 20.08 19.38
N TYR A 204 10.54 19.94 19.93
CA TYR A 204 9.95 18.64 20.27
C TYR A 204 9.86 17.73 19.03
N ARG A 205 9.59 18.29 17.84
CA ARG A 205 9.37 17.52 16.61
C ARG A 205 10.62 16.75 16.17
N PHE A 206 11.83 17.30 16.36
CA PHE A 206 13.06 16.60 16.00
C PHE A 206 13.30 15.37 16.87
N PHE A 207 13.16 15.52 18.20
CA PHE A 207 13.34 14.40 19.14
C PHE A 207 12.25 13.34 18.99
N LEU A 208 10.99 13.74 18.82
CA LEU A 208 9.87 12.81 18.59
C LEU A 208 10.07 12.03 17.28
N GLN A 209 10.38 12.71 16.18
CA GLN A 209 10.66 12.06 14.89
C GLN A 209 11.88 11.13 14.99
N TYR A 210 12.97 11.56 15.62
CA TYR A 210 14.15 10.73 15.80
C TYR A 210 13.86 9.45 16.60
N ILE A 211 13.19 9.56 17.75
CA ILE A 211 12.86 8.39 18.59
C ILE A 211 11.92 7.44 17.85
N ALA A 212 10.85 7.94 17.21
CA ALA A 212 9.89 7.10 16.50
C ALA A 212 10.49 6.37 15.29
N LEU A 213 11.45 6.98 14.57
CA LEU A 213 12.15 6.34 13.46
C LEU A 213 13.09 5.21 13.90
N ASN A 214 13.77 5.36 15.04
CA ASN A 214 14.87 4.45 15.45
C ASN A 214 14.45 3.42 16.51
N GLU A 215 13.45 3.73 17.33
CA GLU A 215 12.97 2.89 18.45
C GLU A 215 11.44 2.73 18.42
N PRO A 216 10.84 2.27 17.29
CA PRO A 216 9.39 2.30 17.08
C PRO A 216 8.60 1.57 18.19
N LYS A 217 9.15 0.46 18.70
CA LYS A 217 8.52 -0.37 19.74
C LYS A 217 8.29 0.38 21.06
N LEU A 218 9.20 1.28 21.45
CA LEU A 218 9.06 2.08 22.67
C LEU A 218 7.84 3.02 22.61
N VAL A 219 7.50 3.51 21.42
CA VAL A 219 6.31 4.33 21.16
C VAL A 219 5.04 3.47 21.16
N ILE A 220 5.10 2.25 20.63
CA ILE A 220 3.96 1.30 20.63
C ILE A 220 3.57 0.86 22.04
N GLU A 221 4.54 0.66 22.95
CA GLU A 221 4.28 0.29 24.35
C GLU A 221 3.39 1.30 25.08
N ASN A 222 3.51 2.59 24.75
CA ASN A 222 2.72 3.68 25.35
C ASN A 222 1.52 4.14 24.51
N LEU A 223 1.17 3.43 23.43
CA LEU A 223 0.19 3.88 22.43
C LEU A 223 -1.20 4.23 23.04
N GLY A 224 -1.63 3.55 24.11
CA GLY A 224 -2.86 3.89 24.84
C GLY A 224 -2.87 5.31 25.44
N LYS A 225 -1.71 5.79 25.93
CA LYS A 225 -1.53 7.19 26.37
C LYS A 225 -1.66 8.15 25.20
N HIS A 226 -1.06 7.81 24.06
CA HIS A 226 -1.09 8.64 22.85
C HIS A 226 -2.50 8.74 22.24
N ILE A 227 -3.29 7.65 22.28
CA ILE A 227 -4.71 7.65 21.90
C ILE A 227 -5.51 8.54 22.85
N SER A 228 -5.26 8.44 24.16
CA SER A 228 -5.94 9.24 25.18
C SER A 228 -5.67 10.74 24.96
N LEU A 229 -4.40 11.10 24.72
CA LEU A 229 -3.98 12.46 24.38
C LEU A 229 -4.62 12.93 23.05
N ARG A 230 -4.63 12.10 22.01
CA ARG A 230 -5.32 12.40 20.73
C ARG A 230 -6.80 12.67 20.94
N ASN A 231 -7.48 11.90 21.79
CA ASN A 231 -8.91 12.08 22.07
C ASN A 231 -9.19 13.42 22.76
N SER A 232 -8.39 13.82 23.74
CA SER A 232 -8.52 15.14 24.41
C SER A 232 -8.40 16.33 23.44
N TYR A 233 -7.69 16.17 22.32
CA TYR A 233 -7.45 17.22 21.33
C TYR A 233 -8.12 16.99 19.97
N GLN A 234 -8.99 15.98 19.83
CA GLN A 234 -9.64 15.59 18.57
C GLN A 234 -10.47 16.71 17.90
N ASN A 235 -10.95 17.68 18.68
CA ASN A 235 -11.67 18.85 18.17
C ASN A 235 -10.75 20.03 17.77
N ARG A 236 -9.43 19.91 17.95
CA ARG A 236 -8.40 20.88 17.57
C ARG A 236 -7.48 20.25 16.50
N ALA A 237 -7.94 20.27 15.25
CA ALA A 237 -7.31 19.57 14.12
C ALA A 237 -5.78 19.69 14.09
N ASN A 238 -5.23 20.92 14.14
CA ASN A 238 -3.78 21.13 14.05
C ASN A 238 -2.99 20.46 15.18
N VAL A 239 -3.56 20.38 16.39
CA VAL A 239 -2.93 19.79 17.57
C VAL A 239 -3.00 18.26 17.51
N ALA A 240 -4.17 17.69 17.22
CA ALA A 240 -4.30 16.23 17.08
C ALA A 240 -3.57 15.68 15.84
N LEU A 241 -3.55 16.40 14.72
CA LEU A 241 -2.71 16.05 13.56
C LEU A 241 -1.21 16.04 13.93
N SER A 242 -0.76 16.93 14.82
CA SER A 242 0.62 16.91 15.32
C SER A 242 0.92 15.66 16.16
N VAL A 243 -0.08 15.06 16.84
CA VAL A 243 0.05 13.76 17.51
C VAL A 243 0.12 12.61 16.48
N LEU A 244 -0.77 12.59 15.49
CA LEU A 244 -0.74 11.56 14.42
C LEU A 244 0.56 11.63 13.60
N TRP A 245 1.14 12.81 13.44
CA TRP A 245 2.44 13.02 12.82
C TRP A 245 3.59 12.48 13.67
N ALA A 246 3.67 12.90 14.94
CA ALA A 246 4.78 12.52 15.82
C ALA A 246 4.83 11.01 16.10
N VAL A 247 3.67 10.36 16.24
CA VAL A 247 3.57 8.90 16.46
C VAL A 247 3.64 8.11 15.15
N GLY A 248 3.28 8.71 14.01
CA GLY A 248 3.28 8.03 12.71
C GLY A 248 4.66 7.53 12.26
N HIS A 249 5.74 8.20 12.62
CA HIS A 249 7.10 7.87 12.14
C HIS A 249 7.60 6.46 12.53
N VAL A 250 6.88 5.70 13.36
CA VAL A 250 7.15 4.27 13.59
C VAL A 250 6.95 3.39 12.35
N SER A 251 6.13 3.85 11.39
CA SER A 251 5.82 3.13 10.13
C SER A 251 7.04 2.88 9.25
N VAL A 252 8.02 3.80 9.29
CA VAL A 252 9.08 3.92 8.28
C VAL A 252 10.00 2.72 8.21
N ASN A 253 10.25 2.07 9.36
CA ASN A 253 11.18 0.95 9.51
C ASN A 253 10.51 -0.30 10.11
N ASP A 254 9.21 -0.27 10.41
CA ASP A 254 8.48 -1.37 11.06
C ASP A 254 7.00 -1.39 10.63
N LEU A 255 6.68 -2.27 9.67
CA LEU A 255 5.31 -2.55 9.20
C LEU A 255 4.33 -2.85 10.34
N GLN A 256 4.77 -3.60 11.36
CA GLN A 256 3.90 -4.09 12.43
C GLN A 256 3.57 -2.98 13.44
N SER A 257 4.57 -2.18 13.80
CA SER A 257 4.37 -0.94 14.57
C SER A 257 3.53 0.08 13.77
N GLY A 258 3.81 0.25 12.48
CA GLY A 258 3.10 1.15 11.57
C GLY A 258 1.61 0.81 11.43
N LEU A 259 1.29 -0.48 11.23
CA LEU A 259 -0.09 -0.98 11.13
C LEU A 259 -0.84 -0.85 12.46
N LYS A 260 -0.18 -1.08 13.60
CA LYS A 260 -0.83 -0.89 14.91
C LYS A 260 -1.15 0.58 15.19
N VAL A 261 -0.27 1.52 14.80
CA VAL A 261 -0.60 2.96 14.85
C VAL A 261 -1.72 3.31 13.87
N PHE A 262 -1.76 2.70 12.68
CA PHE A 262 -2.88 2.86 11.76
C PHE A 262 -4.21 2.41 12.41
N GLU A 263 -4.25 1.21 12.96
CA GLU A 263 -5.45 0.59 13.55
C GLU A 263 -5.94 1.31 14.81
N ASP A 264 -5.09 1.43 15.83
CA ASP A 264 -5.51 1.95 17.14
C ASP A 264 -5.61 3.49 17.15
N LEU A 265 -4.64 4.19 16.56
CA LEU A 265 -4.51 5.65 16.67
C LEU A 265 -5.16 6.42 15.51
N MET A 266 -5.14 5.90 14.27
CA MET A 266 -5.58 6.65 13.10
C MET A 266 -6.98 6.28 12.58
N LEU A 267 -7.27 4.99 12.41
CA LEU A 267 -8.52 4.47 11.81
C LEU A 267 -9.83 5.03 12.42
N PRO A 268 -9.94 5.26 13.74
CA PRO A 268 -11.13 5.87 14.33
C PRO A 268 -11.43 7.29 13.84
N LEU A 269 -10.42 8.00 13.30
CA LEU A 269 -10.55 9.36 12.74
C LEU A 269 -10.75 9.37 11.22
N LEU A 270 -10.74 8.21 10.54
CA LEU A 270 -10.73 8.13 9.07
C LEU A 270 -11.95 8.76 8.39
N ASP A 271 -13.13 8.81 9.04
CA ASP A 271 -14.31 9.50 8.48
C ASP A 271 -14.43 10.97 8.91
N MET A 272 -13.41 11.55 9.55
CA MET A 272 -13.37 12.98 9.88
C MET A 272 -12.59 13.74 8.80
N LYS A 273 -13.26 14.70 8.13
CA LYS A 273 -12.71 15.51 7.02
C LYS A 273 -11.33 16.12 7.28
N SER A 274 -11.06 16.54 8.52
CA SER A 274 -9.78 17.18 8.89
C SER A 274 -8.60 16.21 9.00
N TYR A 275 -8.83 14.89 8.98
CA TYR A 275 -7.81 13.86 9.21
C TYR A 275 -7.71 12.84 8.09
N SER A 276 -8.82 12.51 7.42
CA SER A 276 -8.92 11.41 6.45
C SER A 276 -7.82 11.41 5.38
N LYS A 277 -7.49 12.58 4.81
CA LYS A 277 -6.45 12.73 3.79
C LYS A 277 -5.03 12.46 4.31
N TYR A 278 -4.73 12.80 5.56
CA TYR A 278 -3.46 12.42 6.19
C TYR A 278 -3.41 10.92 6.48
N ILE A 279 -4.50 10.35 7.00
CA ILE A 279 -4.58 8.93 7.39
C ILE A 279 -4.44 8.00 6.18
N VAL A 280 -5.01 8.37 5.02
CA VAL A 280 -4.83 7.60 3.78
C VAL A 280 -3.42 7.78 3.20
N LYS A 281 -2.84 8.99 3.21
CA LYS A 281 -1.42 9.18 2.86
C LYS A 281 -0.49 8.30 3.71
N TYR A 282 -0.71 8.29 5.03
CA TYR A 282 0.04 7.45 5.97
C TYR A 282 -0.03 5.96 5.61
N LEU A 283 -1.23 5.46 5.26
CA LEU A 283 -1.39 4.08 4.83
C LEU A 283 -0.71 3.80 3.48
N ILE A 284 -0.72 4.74 2.53
CA ILE A 284 0.00 4.62 1.24
C ILE A 284 1.51 4.55 1.49
N GLU A 285 2.06 5.44 2.30
CA GLU A 285 3.48 5.48 2.65
C GLU A 285 3.91 4.15 3.29
N LEU A 286 3.21 3.73 4.35
CA LEU A 286 3.40 2.44 5.05
C LEU A 286 3.33 1.22 4.12
N THR A 287 2.40 1.18 3.16
CA THR A 287 2.19 0.03 2.27
C THR A 287 3.02 0.07 0.99
N SER A 288 3.60 1.22 0.65
CA SER A 288 4.51 1.37 -0.50
C SER A 288 5.93 0.87 -0.21
N GLN A 289 6.40 1.04 1.04
CA GLN A 289 7.72 0.66 1.51
C GLN A 289 8.01 -0.84 1.37
N GLU A 290 9.28 -1.22 1.27
CA GLU A 290 9.73 -2.61 1.27
C GLU A 290 9.86 -3.13 2.70
N HIS A 291 9.18 -4.23 2.98
CA HIS A 291 9.10 -4.85 4.30
C HIS A 291 9.33 -6.35 4.17
N GLU A 292 10.24 -6.91 4.96
CA GLU A 292 10.46 -8.37 5.03
C GLU A 292 9.42 -9.05 5.95
N SER A 293 8.84 -8.30 6.89
CA SER A 293 7.87 -8.79 7.86
C SER A 293 6.60 -9.33 7.18
N PRO A 294 6.18 -10.57 7.46
CA PRO A 294 4.95 -11.13 6.91
C PRO A 294 3.72 -10.36 7.43
N LEU A 295 2.66 -10.37 6.63
CA LEU A 295 1.38 -9.76 6.95
C LEU A 295 0.41 -10.82 7.48
N THR A 296 -0.38 -10.52 8.52
CA THR A 296 -1.45 -11.44 8.95
C THR A 296 -2.67 -11.31 8.04
N ARG A 297 -3.49 -12.36 7.99
CA ARG A 297 -4.78 -12.35 7.25
C ARG A 297 -5.65 -11.16 7.64
N ASP A 298 -5.74 -10.86 8.94
CA ASP A 298 -6.65 -9.83 9.44
C ASP A 298 -6.08 -8.42 9.23
N GLN A 299 -4.76 -8.25 9.24
CA GLN A 299 -4.09 -7.03 8.77
C GLN A 299 -4.31 -6.78 7.27
N TYR A 300 -4.18 -7.81 6.42
CA TYR A 300 -4.49 -7.67 4.99
C TYR A 300 -5.94 -7.27 4.76
N LEU A 301 -6.88 -7.89 5.49
CA LEU A 301 -8.30 -7.53 5.45
C LEU A 301 -8.55 -6.09 5.93
N LEU A 302 -7.89 -5.62 6.99
CA LEU A 302 -7.99 -4.23 7.45
C LEU A 302 -7.56 -3.23 6.37
N ILE A 303 -6.44 -3.50 5.69
CA ILE A 303 -5.95 -2.63 4.60
C ILE A 303 -6.92 -2.67 3.41
N LEU A 304 -7.45 -3.83 3.06
CA LEU A 304 -8.40 -4.01 1.95
C LEU A 304 -9.75 -3.32 2.23
N ASP A 305 -10.31 -3.52 3.42
CA ASP A 305 -11.54 -2.88 3.90
C ASP A 305 -11.40 -1.35 3.98
N THR A 306 -10.20 -0.86 4.30
CA THR A 306 -9.87 0.58 4.22
C THR A 306 -9.77 1.05 2.78
N THR A 307 -9.06 0.31 1.92
CA THR A 307 -8.82 0.69 0.51
C THR A 307 -10.12 0.86 -0.26
N PHE A 308 -11.11 0.00 0.00
CA PHE A 308 -12.43 0.06 -0.64
C PHE A 308 -13.52 0.67 0.25
N SER A 309 -13.14 1.51 1.22
CA SER A 309 -14.07 2.10 2.18
C SER A 309 -15.06 3.08 1.53
N SER A 310 -16.35 2.94 1.88
CA SER A 310 -17.42 3.85 1.48
C SER A 310 -17.64 5.03 2.45
N LYS A 311 -16.62 5.39 3.24
CA LYS A 311 -16.67 6.50 4.21
C LYS A 311 -16.82 7.84 3.49
N LYS A 312 -17.69 8.73 4.01
CA LYS A 312 -18.07 9.99 3.35
C LYS A 312 -16.88 10.91 3.10
N ASN A 313 -15.92 10.93 4.02
CA ASN A 313 -14.74 11.79 3.92
C ASN A 313 -13.49 11.07 3.36
N PHE A 314 -13.65 9.88 2.78
CA PHE A 314 -12.52 9.15 2.19
C PHE A 314 -11.99 9.86 0.92
N PRO A 315 -10.67 10.12 0.81
CA PRO A 315 -10.06 10.75 -0.36
C PRO A 315 -9.99 9.76 -1.53
N SER A 316 -10.99 9.79 -2.41
CA SER A 316 -11.08 8.91 -3.58
C SER A 316 -9.93 9.12 -4.58
N GLU A 317 -9.29 10.30 -4.59
CA GLU A 317 -8.12 10.56 -5.42
C GLU A 317 -6.90 9.74 -5.01
N LEU A 318 -6.82 9.34 -3.73
CA LEU A 318 -5.73 8.52 -3.18
C LEU A 318 -6.04 7.01 -3.22
N GLN A 319 -7.27 6.61 -3.58
CA GLN A 319 -7.70 5.22 -3.61
C GLN A 319 -6.87 4.38 -4.59
N LYS A 320 -6.48 4.96 -5.72
CA LYS A 320 -5.71 4.30 -6.78
C LYS A 320 -4.34 3.83 -6.29
N ASP A 321 -3.69 4.62 -5.43
CA ASP A 321 -2.34 4.33 -4.93
C ASP A 321 -2.36 3.17 -3.93
N LEU A 322 -3.37 3.13 -3.05
CA LEU A 322 -3.62 1.95 -2.19
C LEU A 322 -3.90 0.69 -3.01
N ILE A 323 -4.74 0.79 -4.06
CA ILE A 323 -5.01 -0.35 -4.98
C ILE A 323 -3.72 -0.82 -5.66
N GLY A 324 -2.82 0.10 -6.02
CA GLY A 324 -1.49 -0.20 -6.58
C GLY A 324 -0.59 -1.00 -5.63
N ASN A 325 -0.73 -0.81 -4.32
CA ASN A 325 0.05 -1.54 -3.30
C ASN A 325 -0.51 -2.94 -2.98
N LEU A 326 -1.79 -3.23 -3.27
CA LEU A 326 -2.43 -4.51 -2.93
C LEU A 326 -1.70 -5.77 -3.44
N PRO A 327 -1.13 -5.83 -4.67
CA PRO A 327 -0.38 -7.00 -5.14
C PRO A 327 0.87 -7.31 -4.30
N LYS A 328 1.56 -6.28 -3.80
CA LYS A 328 2.72 -6.41 -2.89
C LYS A 328 2.27 -6.90 -1.50
N LEU A 329 1.17 -6.36 -0.99
CA LEU A 329 0.58 -6.82 0.27
C LEU A 329 0.08 -8.28 0.19
N LYS A 330 -0.43 -8.71 -0.98
CA LYS A 330 -0.77 -10.11 -1.24
C LYS A 330 0.46 -11.02 -1.12
N SER A 331 1.62 -10.62 -1.66
CA SER A 331 2.85 -11.43 -1.49
C SER A 331 3.30 -11.50 -0.03
N LEU A 332 3.15 -10.42 0.75
CA LEU A 332 3.48 -10.42 2.18
C LEU A 332 2.53 -11.29 3.01
N LEU A 333 1.24 -11.35 2.68
CA LEU A 333 0.29 -12.29 3.30
C LEU A 333 0.71 -13.75 3.05
N PHE A 334 1.13 -14.07 1.82
CA PHE A 334 1.50 -15.43 1.41
C PHE A 334 2.98 -15.78 1.56
N SER A 335 3.77 -14.90 2.18
CA SER A 335 5.11 -15.22 2.72
C SER A 335 5.01 -15.87 4.11
N ASN A 336 3.90 -15.63 4.82
CA ASN A 336 3.57 -16.25 6.09
C ASN A 336 3.35 -17.78 5.92
N LYS A 337 3.64 -18.54 6.97
CA LYS A 337 3.43 -20.00 7.03
C LYS A 337 2.03 -20.38 7.60
N GLU A 338 1.10 -19.43 7.67
CA GLU A 338 -0.27 -19.63 8.14
C GLU A 338 -1.05 -20.61 7.24
N LYS A 339 -1.87 -21.48 7.83
CA LYS A 339 -2.72 -22.44 7.08
C LYS A 339 -4.09 -21.82 6.79
N PHE A 340 -4.34 -21.47 5.53
CA PHE A 340 -5.57 -20.82 5.07
C PHE A 340 -6.84 -21.70 5.03
N ASN A 341 -6.78 -22.94 5.54
CA ASN A 341 -7.89 -23.91 5.51
C ASN A 341 -9.20 -23.40 6.13
N ASN A 342 -9.12 -22.56 7.17
CA ASN A 342 -10.29 -21.95 7.83
C ASN A 342 -10.70 -20.61 7.19
N SER A 343 -9.87 -20.03 6.31
CA SER A 343 -10.09 -18.72 5.70
C SER A 343 -11.02 -18.76 4.48
N VAL A 344 -11.23 -19.93 3.88
CA VAL A 344 -12.06 -20.10 2.67
C VAL A 344 -13.49 -19.61 2.90
N GLU A 345 -14.15 -20.04 3.98
CA GLU A 345 -15.53 -19.59 4.29
C GLU A 345 -15.58 -18.11 4.69
N LEU A 346 -14.52 -17.57 5.32
CA LEU A 346 -14.43 -16.16 5.70
C LEU A 346 -14.39 -15.25 4.46
N PHE A 347 -13.54 -15.58 3.48
CA PHE A 347 -13.44 -14.80 2.24
C PHE A 347 -14.71 -14.93 1.38
N LEU A 348 -15.32 -16.13 1.29
CA LEU A 348 -16.62 -16.31 0.61
C LEU A 348 -17.73 -15.44 1.25
N LYS A 349 -17.80 -15.38 2.58
CA LYS A 349 -18.75 -14.50 3.29
C LYS A 349 -18.49 -13.02 2.99
N LYS A 350 -17.23 -12.57 3.00
CA LYS A 350 -16.87 -11.19 2.62
C LYS A 350 -17.17 -10.87 1.14
N ILE A 351 -17.06 -11.84 0.22
CA ILE A 351 -17.48 -11.67 -1.19
C ILE A 351 -19.00 -11.46 -1.30
N ALA A 352 -19.80 -12.25 -0.57
CA ALA A 352 -21.26 -12.11 -0.55
C ALA A 352 -21.74 -10.82 0.13
N ALA A 353 -21.01 -10.32 1.12
CA ALA A 353 -21.39 -9.15 1.93
C ALA A 353 -21.14 -7.78 1.26
N THR A 354 -20.55 -7.74 0.05
CA THR A 354 -20.19 -6.50 -0.64
C THR A 354 -20.72 -6.46 -2.07
N THR A 355 -21.02 -5.26 -2.56
CA THR A 355 -21.38 -4.99 -3.97
C THR A 355 -20.22 -4.43 -4.79
N ASN A 356 -19.08 -4.12 -4.17
CA ASN A 356 -17.92 -3.57 -4.87
C ASN A 356 -17.16 -4.67 -5.63
N ILE A 357 -17.30 -4.66 -6.96
CA ILE A 357 -16.71 -5.66 -7.87
C ILE A 357 -15.17 -5.71 -7.77
N GLN A 358 -14.48 -4.57 -7.55
CA GLN A 358 -13.02 -4.57 -7.41
C GLN A 358 -12.59 -5.26 -6.12
N TYR A 359 -13.26 -4.97 -5.00
CA TYR A 359 -13.03 -5.67 -3.73
C TYR A 359 -13.37 -7.17 -3.83
N GLN A 360 -14.49 -7.54 -4.48
CA GLN A 360 -14.84 -8.94 -4.75
C GLN A 360 -13.71 -9.64 -5.54
N ASN A 361 -13.21 -9.02 -6.61
CA ASN A 361 -12.11 -9.55 -7.41
C ASN A 361 -10.83 -9.73 -6.57
N CYS A 362 -10.47 -8.79 -5.71
CA CYS A 362 -9.33 -8.94 -4.79
C CYS A 362 -9.50 -10.13 -3.83
N LEU A 363 -10.71 -10.40 -3.34
CA LEU A 363 -10.97 -11.58 -2.51
C LEU A 363 -10.98 -12.89 -3.30
N CYS A 364 -11.46 -12.88 -4.54
CA CYS A 364 -11.38 -14.05 -5.42
C CYS A 364 -9.93 -14.38 -5.79
N ASP A 365 -9.08 -13.38 -6.05
CA ASP A 365 -7.64 -13.52 -6.29
C ASP A 365 -6.91 -14.14 -5.08
N ILE A 366 -7.26 -13.71 -3.86
CA ILE A 366 -6.77 -14.33 -2.61
C ILE A 366 -7.18 -15.80 -2.50
N LEU A 367 -8.44 -16.14 -2.82
CA LEU A 367 -8.91 -17.53 -2.82
C LEU A 367 -8.21 -18.38 -3.89
N VAL A 368 -7.97 -17.84 -5.10
CA VAL A 368 -7.24 -18.54 -6.16
C VAL A 368 -5.79 -18.82 -5.75
N GLU A 369 -5.10 -17.89 -5.09
CA GLU A 369 -3.74 -18.13 -4.57
C GLU A 369 -3.75 -19.15 -3.42
N ILE A 370 -4.77 -19.15 -2.55
CA ILE A 370 -4.97 -20.19 -1.52
C ILE A 370 -5.08 -21.59 -2.14
N PHE A 371 -5.99 -21.78 -3.10
CA PHE A 371 -6.13 -23.09 -3.79
C PHE A 371 -4.89 -23.46 -4.61
N THR A 372 -4.11 -22.46 -5.05
CA THR A 372 -2.86 -22.64 -5.80
C THR A 372 -1.71 -23.11 -4.90
N LYS A 373 -1.66 -22.66 -3.63
CA LYS A 373 -0.62 -23.05 -2.67
C LYS A 373 -0.96 -24.33 -1.89
N ASP A 374 -2.23 -24.53 -1.52
CA ASP A 374 -2.70 -25.71 -0.79
C ASP A 374 -4.00 -26.23 -1.40
N GLN A 375 -3.91 -27.27 -2.25
CA GLN A 375 -5.08 -27.86 -2.89
C GLN A 375 -6.04 -28.54 -1.90
N SER A 376 -5.64 -28.85 -0.66
CA SER A 376 -6.55 -29.43 0.34
C SER A 376 -7.67 -28.45 0.73
N THR A 377 -7.42 -27.14 0.60
CA THR A 377 -8.39 -26.06 0.84
C THR A 377 -9.60 -26.12 -0.12
N LEU A 378 -9.49 -26.77 -1.28
CA LEU A 378 -10.63 -27.08 -2.16
C LEU A 378 -11.67 -27.97 -1.46
N THR A 379 -11.23 -28.86 -0.56
CA THR A 379 -12.12 -29.67 0.29
C THR A 379 -12.86 -28.82 1.31
N SER A 380 -12.24 -27.75 1.83
CA SER A 380 -12.92 -26.76 2.66
C SER A 380 -13.97 -26.00 1.86
N TRP A 381 -13.69 -25.59 0.61
CA TRP A 381 -14.70 -24.97 -0.26
C TRP A 381 -15.89 -25.93 -0.50
N ASN A 382 -15.62 -27.21 -0.79
CA ASN A 382 -16.67 -28.21 -1.00
C ASN A 382 -17.63 -28.33 0.18
N LYS A 383 -17.10 -28.38 1.41
CA LYS A 383 -17.90 -28.47 2.65
C LYS A 383 -18.78 -27.25 2.91
N VAL A 384 -18.48 -26.08 2.33
CA VAL A 384 -19.22 -24.82 2.57
C VAL A 384 -19.95 -24.28 1.34
N TYR A 385 -19.79 -24.90 0.18
CA TYR A 385 -20.37 -24.48 -1.11
C TYR A 385 -21.89 -24.24 -1.03
N SER A 386 -22.64 -25.20 -0.50
CA SER A 386 -24.11 -25.14 -0.39
C SER A 386 -24.65 -24.03 0.54
N LYS A 387 -23.77 -23.43 1.36
CA LYS A 387 -24.08 -22.26 2.20
C LYS A 387 -23.62 -20.93 1.59
N ASN A 388 -22.81 -20.97 0.51
CA ASN A 388 -22.11 -19.82 -0.06
C ASN A 388 -22.29 -19.77 -1.59
N LEU A 389 -23.49 -20.11 -2.10
CA LEU A 389 -23.76 -20.28 -3.53
C LEU A 389 -23.45 -19.02 -4.35
N LEU A 390 -23.95 -17.85 -3.92
CA LEU A 390 -23.70 -16.56 -4.61
C LEU A 390 -22.20 -16.20 -4.67
N ALA A 391 -21.47 -16.34 -3.56
CA ALA A 391 -20.02 -16.10 -3.53
C ALA A 391 -19.25 -17.10 -4.39
N SER A 392 -19.67 -18.37 -4.39
CA SER A 392 -19.08 -19.42 -5.23
C SER A 392 -19.34 -19.15 -6.72
N ALA A 393 -20.52 -18.63 -7.08
CA ALA A 393 -20.83 -18.21 -8.44
C ALA A 393 -19.94 -17.05 -8.93
N LEU A 394 -19.70 -16.05 -8.07
CA LEU A 394 -18.79 -14.93 -8.35
C LEU A 394 -17.34 -15.41 -8.50
N LEU A 395 -16.88 -16.28 -7.61
CA LEU A 395 -15.55 -16.89 -7.64
C LEU A 395 -15.33 -17.74 -8.90
N LEU A 396 -16.29 -18.57 -9.29
CA LEU A 396 -16.22 -19.36 -10.53
C LEU A 396 -16.16 -18.45 -11.78
N ARG A 397 -16.95 -17.36 -11.82
CA ARG A 397 -16.89 -16.34 -12.89
C ARG A 397 -15.58 -15.55 -12.92
N PHE A 398 -14.92 -15.37 -11.77
CA PHE A 398 -13.59 -14.77 -11.68
C PHE A 398 -12.53 -15.74 -12.21
N ILE A 399 -12.56 -17.00 -11.75
CA ILE A 399 -11.69 -18.09 -12.21
C ILE A 399 -11.78 -18.28 -13.72
N SER A 400 -12.98 -18.28 -14.31
CA SER A 400 -13.16 -18.49 -15.76
C SER A 400 -12.60 -17.37 -16.65
N LYS A 401 -12.25 -16.22 -16.05
CA LYS A 401 -11.63 -15.06 -16.71
C LYS A 401 -10.14 -14.88 -16.38
N THR A 402 -9.60 -15.69 -15.47
CA THR A 402 -8.26 -15.55 -14.91
C THR A 402 -7.41 -16.73 -15.35
N ASP A 403 -6.17 -16.51 -15.79
CA ASP A 403 -5.30 -17.66 -16.07
C ASP A 403 -4.81 -18.28 -14.75
N ILE A 404 -4.89 -19.60 -14.68
CA ILE A 404 -4.65 -20.39 -13.46
C ILE A 404 -3.76 -21.59 -13.79
N LYS A 405 -2.95 -22.01 -12.82
CA LYS A 405 -2.00 -23.12 -13.01
C LYS A 405 -2.75 -24.40 -13.39
N SER A 406 -2.17 -25.17 -14.31
CA SER A 406 -2.82 -26.34 -14.92
C SER A 406 -3.17 -27.46 -13.94
N ASN A 407 -2.44 -27.57 -12.82
CA ASN A 407 -2.78 -28.48 -11.72
C ASN A 407 -4.06 -28.04 -10.98
N LEU A 408 -4.21 -26.75 -10.67
CA LEU A 408 -5.43 -26.21 -10.07
C LEU A 408 -6.62 -26.33 -11.04
N ARG A 409 -6.41 -26.04 -12.34
CA ARG A 409 -7.45 -26.20 -13.38
C ARG A 409 -7.98 -27.63 -13.47
N LYS A 410 -7.15 -28.67 -13.24
CA LYS A 410 -7.62 -30.05 -13.12
C LYS A 410 -8.48 -30.25 -11.87
N SER A 411 -7.96 -29.95 -10.68
CA SER A 411 -8.67 -30.16 -9.40
C SER A 411 -10.00 -29.39 -9.31
N LEU A 412 -10.11 -28.25 -10.00
CA LEU A 412 -11.37 -27.49 -10.10
C LEU A 412 -12.44 -28.18 -10.95
N LYS A 413 -12.09 -28.97 -11.98
CA LYS A 413 -13.06 -29.76 -12.77
C LYS A 413 -13.76 -30.79 -11.91
N ASP A 414 -12.97 -31.53 -11.14
CA ASP A 414 -13.46 -32.58 -10.24
C ASP A 414 -14.35 -31.95 -9.15
N LEU A 415 -13.97 -30.79 -8.62
CA LEU A 415 -14.80 -30.01 -7.68
C LEU A 415 -16.10 -29.49 -8.32
N MET A 416 -16.05 -28.98 -9.56
CA MET A 416 -17.22 -28.48 -10.28
C MET A 416 -18.22 -29.60 -10.64
N LEU A 417 -17.76 -30.84 -10.83
CA LEU A 417 -18.65 -32.00 -10.94
C LEU A 417 -19.42 -32.25 -9.63
N ASN A 418 -18.71 -32.23 -8.48
CA ASN A 418 -19.34 -32.34 -7.15
C ASN A 418 -20.32 -31.19 -6.87
N PHE A 419 -20.03 -29.97 -7.32
CA PHE A 419 -20.96 -28.83 -7.25
C PHE A 419 -22.21 -29.04 -8.11
N SER A 420 -22.08 -29.64 -9.29
CA SER A 420 -23.24 -29.97 -10.15
C SER A 420 -24.19 -30.95 -9.45
N THR A 421 -23.68 -32.07 -8.91
CA THR A 421 -24.49 -33.02 -8.12
C THR A 421 -25.13 -32.34 -6.90
N THR A 422 -24.39 -31.49 -6.20
CA THR A 422 -24.92 -30.72 -5.06
C THR A 422 -26.05 -29.77 -5.48
N ASN A 423 -25.94 -29.13 -6.66
CA ASN A 423 -26.99 -28.26 -7.21
C ASN A 423 -28.25 -29.04 -7.59
N GLU A 424 -28.11 -30.22 -8.19
CA GLU A 424 -29.23 -31.10 -8.52
C GLU A 424 -29.99 -31.54 -7.26
N GLU A 425 -29.28 -31.93 -6.20
CA GLU A 425 -29.90 -32.18 -4.90
C GLU A 425 -30.67 -30.98 -4.35
N LEU A 426 -30.11 -29.76 -4.45
CA LEU A 426 -30.75 -28.54 -3.95
C LEU A 426 -32.01 -28.18 -4.75
N LEU A 427 -31.99 -28.39 -6.07
CA LEU A 427 -33.16 -28.24 -6.95
C LEU A 427 -34.26 -29.26 -6.61
N LEU A 428 -33.90 -30.53 -6.45
CA LEU A 428 -34.84 -31.61 -6.05
C LEU A 428 -35.47 -31.32 -4.68
N LYS A 429 -34.68 -30.82 -3.72
CA LYS A 429 -35.13 -30.39 -2.39
C LYS A 429 -35.95 -29.08 -2.41
N ARG A 430 -36.28 -28.55 -3.60
CA ARG A 430 -36.98 -27.27 -3.87
C ARG A 430 -36.37 -26.06 -3.16
N ARG A 431 -35.11 -26.13 -2.73
CA ARG A 431 -34.42 -25.05 -2.02
C ARG A 431 -33.97 -23.99 -3.02
N LYS A 432 -34.83 -23.00 -3.25
CA LYS A 432 -34.49 -21.74 -3.91
C LYS A 432 -33.56 -20.91 -3.01
N GLY A 433 -32.31 -21.35 -2.87
CA GLY A 433 -31.26 -20.56 -2.24
C GLY A 433 -30.80 -19.45 -3.18
N ASP A 434 -30.66 -18.24 -2.66
CA ASP A 434 -30.13 -17.11 -3.43
C ASP A 434 -28.72 -17.43 -3.95
N GLY A 435 -28.49 -17.18 -5.24
CA GLY A 435 -27.25 -17.56 -5.92
C GLY A 435 -27.25 -18.96 -6.55
N LEU A 436 -28.27 -19.82 -6.35
CA LEU A 436 -28.27 -21.18 -6.93
C LEU A 436 -28.29 -21.17 -8.47
N ARG A 437 -29.11 -20.29 -9.07
CA ARG A 437 -29.18 -20.14 -10.54
C ARG A 437 -27.87 -19.57 -11.10
N GLU A 438 -27.31 -18.61 -10.37
CA GLU A 438 -26.08 -17.91 -10.68
C GLU A 438 -24.88 -18.87 -10.64
N ALA A 439 -24.86 -19.79 -9.68
CA ALA A 439 -23.85 -20.84 -9.53
C ALA A 439 -23.94 -21.89 -10.64
N ILE A 440 -25.15 -22.38 -10.96
CA ILE A 440 -25.36 -23.31 -12.09
C ILE A 440 -24.89 -22.66 -13.41
N ALA A 441 -25.25 -21.39 -13.65
CA ALA A 441 -24.81 -20.64 -14.82
C ALA A 441 -23.28 -20.40 -14.84
N ALA A 442 -22.66 -20.16 -13.68
CA ALA A 442 -21.21 -19.99 -13.57
C ALA A 442 -20.44 -21.29 -13.84
N ILE A 443 -20.93 -22.44 -13.36
CA ILE A 443 -20.35 -23.76 -13.63
C ILE A 443 -20.41 -24.06 -15.14
N LYS A 444 -21.58 -23.87 -15.77
CA LYS A 444 -21.75 -24.09 -17.22
C LYS A 444 -20.82 -23.21 -18.04
N ALA A 445 -20.80 -21.90 -17.79
CA ALA A 445 -19.93 -20.97 -18.52
C ALA A 445 -18.43 -21.34 -18.38
N ALA A 446 -18.00 -21.77 -17.19
CA ALA A 446 -16.63 -22.21 -16.97
C ALA A 446 -16.31 -23.54 -17.70
N GLN A 447 -17.24 -24.50 -17.75
CA GLN A 447 -17.11 -25.73 -18.53
C GLN A 447 -17.08 -25.46 -20.05
N GLU A 448 -17.96 -24.58 -20.53
CA GLU A 448 -18.06 -24.17 -21.94
C GLU A 448 -16.78 -23.46 -22.41
N GLN A 449 -16.20 -22.57 -21.59
CA GLN A 449 -14.93 -21.91 -21.90
C GLN A 449 -13.72 -22.87 -21.99
N GLU A 450 -13.81 -24.08 -21.41
CA GLU A 450 -12.78 -25.12 -21.54
C GLU A 450 -13.04 -26.12 -22.67
N GLN A 451 -14.29 -26.19 -23.17
CA GLN A 451 -14.64 -26.94 -24.39
C GLN A 451 -14.44 -26.10 -25.65
N ALA A 452 -14.49 -24.77 -25.55
CA ALA A 452 -14.08 -23.87 -26.61
C ALA A 452 -12.63 -24.19 -27.04
N PRO A 453 -12.37 -24.49 -28.33
CA PRO A 453 -11.06 -24.95 -28.76
C PRO A 453 -10.03 -23.86 -28.50
N SER A 454 -9.02 -24.20 -27.68
CA SER A 454 -7.87 -23.34 -27.42
C SER A 454 -7.31 -22.82 -28.74
N LYS A 455 -7.06 -21.51 -28.82
CA LYS A 455 -6.37 -20.87 -29.95
C LYS A 455 -4.88 -21.24 -29.94
N ASN A 456 -4.60 -22.54 -30.10
CA ASN A 456 -3.33 -23.21 -29.85
C ASN A 456 -2.27 -22.96 -30.93
N THR A 457 -2.34 -21.76 -31.53
CA THR A 457 -1.41 -21.18 -32.50
C THR A 457 0.05 -21.21 -32.04
N GLY A 458 0.31 -21.29 -30.72
CA GLY A 458 1.65 -21.48 -30.16
C GLY A 458 2.30 -22.82 -30.51
N VAL A 459 1.52 -23.92 -30.57
CA VAL A 459 2.07 -25.23 -30.98
C VAL A 459 2.24 -25.28 -32.51
N PHE A 460 1.25 -24.78 -33.26
CA PHE A 460 1.31 -24.69 -34.72
C PHE A 460 2.49 -23.81 -35.20
N ARG A 461 2.69 -22.62 -34.62
CA ARG A 461 3.85 -21.75 -34.91
C ARG A 461 5.18 -22.41 -34.55
N LYS A 462 5.26 -23.18 -33.47
CA LYS A 462 6.49 -23.91 -33.10
C LYS A 462 6.81 -25.01 -34.10
N LEU A 463 5.84 -25.83 -34.49
CA LEU A 463 6.01 -26.88 -35.52
C LEU A 463 6.37 -26.29 -36.89
N LEU A 464 5.69 -25.22 -37.31
CA LEU A 464 5.98 -24.54 -38.57
C LEU A 464 7.37 -23.89 -38.56
N SER A 465 7.76 -23.24 -37.45
CA SER A 465 9.10 -22.68 -37.25
C SER A 465 10.19 -23.76 -37.28
N SER A 466 9.99 -24.91 -36.61
CA SER A 466 10.95 -26.01 -36.66
C SER A 466 11.04 -26.66 -38.05
N LEU A 467 9.94 -26.75 -38.79
CA LEU A 467 9.94 -27.22 -40.17
C LEU A 467 10.72 -26.27 -41.10
N ILE A 468 10.47 -24.96 -41.00
CA ILE A 468 11.22 -23.95 -41.75
C ILE A 468 12.71 -24.00 -41.39
N PHE A 469 13.05 -24.14 -40.10
CA PHE A 469 14.44 -24.22 -39.63
C PHE A 469 15.15 -25.48 -40.14
N VAL A 470 14.49 -26.64 -40.15
CA VAL A 470 15.03 -27.87 -40.74
C VAL A 470 15.20 -27.74 -42.27
N LEU A 471 14.24 -27.10 -42.96
CA LEU A 471 14.36 -26.81 -44.39
C LEU A 471 15.55 -25.88 -44.67
N PHE A 472 15.73 -24.85 -43.86
CA PHE A 472 16.82 -23.88 -43.98
C PHE A 472 18.18 -24.51 -43.68
N ILE A 473 18.27 -25.41 -42.69
CA ILE A 473 19.48 -26.22 -42.43
C ILE A 473 19.78 -27.15 -43.62
N ALA A 474 18.77 -27.81 -44.20
CA ALA A 474 19.00 -28.66 -45.39
C ALA A 474 19.57 -27.84 -46.55
N ILE A 475 18.95 -26.70 -46.87
CA ILE A 475 19.40 -25.77 -47.93
C ILE A 475 20.80 -25.21 -47.66
N LEU A 476 21.15 -24.91 -46.39
CA LEU A 476 22.47 -24.36 -46.03
C LEU A 476 23.57 -25.42 -45.89
N THR A 477 23.25 -26.68 -45.62
CA THR A 477 24.25 -27.75 -45.45
C THR A 477 24.58 -28.49 -46.74
N GLU A 478 23.66 -28.52 -47.71
CA GLU A 478 23.86 -29.18 -49.01
C GLU A 478 25.09 -28.66 -49.80
N PRO A 479 25.40 -27.34 -49.88
CA PRO A 479 26.59 -26.84 -50.55
C PRO A 479 27.92 -27.33 -49.94
N PHE A 480 27.97 -27.52 -48.61
CA PHE A 480 29.18 -27.94 -47.91
C PHE A 480 29.40 -29.46 -47.95
N TYR A 481 28.36 -30.26 -48.22
CA TYR A 481 28.46 -31.72 -48.15
C TYR A 481 28.92 -32.40 -49.46
N ARG A 482 28.94 -31.69 -50.60
CA ARG A 482 29.21 -32.29 -51.92
C ARG A 482 30.08 -31.44 -52.87
N LEU A 483 31.25 -31.03 -52.39
CA LEU A 483 32.30 -30.43 -53.22
C LEU A 483 33.05 -31.44 -54.15
N ASN A 484 32.60 -32.71 -54.24
CA ASN A 484 33.47 -33.80 -54.70
C ASN A 484 32.79 -34.97 -55.46
N LYS A 485 31.69 -34.75 -56.20
CA LYS A 485 31.19 -35.73 -57.21
C LYS A 485 30.53 -35.05 -58.43
N PRO A 486 30.61 -35.65 -59.65
CA PRO A 486 29.92 -35.17 -60.84
C PRO A 486 28.39 -35.26 -60.79
N ARG A 487 27.76 -34.71 -61.83
CA ARG A 487 26.32 -34.43 -61.99
C ARG A 487 25.54 -35.64 -62.52
N ASP A 488 24.55 -36.09 -61.76
CA ASP A 488 23.45 -36.95 -62.24
C ASP A 488 22.15 -36.12 -62.32
N ASP A 489 21.73 -35.70 -63.52
CA ASP A 489 20.49 -34.90 -63.70
C ASP A 489 19.20 -35.66 -63.29
N LEU A 490 19.30 -36.98 -63.06
CA LEU A 490 18.25 -37.82 -62.49
C LEU A 490 17.81 -37.38 -61.07
N TYR A 491 18.65 -36.62 -60.35
CA TYR A 491 18.40 -36.28 -58.95
C TYR A 491 17.36 -35.18 -58.74
N LEU A 492 17.32 -34.15 -59.59
CA LEU A 492 16.30 -33.08 -59.52
C LEU A 492 14.89 -33.64 -59.70
N PHE A 493 14.72 -34.57 -60.64
CA PHE A 493 13.45 -35.26 -60.87
C PHE A 493 13.01 -36.09 -59.66
N ARG A 494 13.95 -36.81 -59.02
CA ARG A 494 13.70 -37.59 -57.79
C ARG A 494 13.45 -36.72 -56.55
N PHE A 495 14.02 -35.51 -56.50
CA PHE A 495 13.75 -34.55 -55.42
C PHE A 495 12.36 -33.93 -55.58
N GLY A 496 12.01 -33.49 -56.80
CA GLY A 496 10.67 -33.03 -57.14
C GLY A 496 9.60 -34.08 -56.89
N SER A 497 9.83 -35.35 -57.26
CA SER A 497 8.87 -36.44 -57.00
C SER A 497 8.68 -36.70 -55.51
N LYS A 498 9.74 -36.58 -54.69
CA LYS A 498 9.64 -36.71 -53.23
C LYS A 498 8.92 -35.54 -52.57
N ILE A 499 9.11 -34.31 -53.06
CA ILE A 499 8.34 -33.15 -52.60
C ILE A 499 6.85 -33.31 -52.96
N GLY A 500 6.55 -33.78 -54.17
CA GLY A 500 5.17 -34.12 -54.57
C GLY A 500 4.53 -35.18 -53.67
N GLN A 501 5.24 -36.28 -53.39
CA GLN A 501 4.80 -37.33 -52.46
C GLN A 501 4.59 -36.80 -51.03
N ALA A 502 5.49 -35.95 -50.53
CA ALA A 502 5.34 -35.31 -49.22
C ALA A 502 4.13 -34.36 -49.16
N GLY A 503 3.85 -33.62 -50.24
CA GLY A 503 2.67 -32.77 -50.36
C GLY A 503 1.35 -33.56 -50.37
N ILE A 504 1.29 -34.66 -51.13
CA ILE A 504 0.12 -35.56 -51.18
C ILE A 504 -0.12 -36.21 -49.81
N TRP A 505 0.95 -36.64 -49.13
CA TRP A 505 0.88 -37.16 -47.76
C TRP A 505 0.38 -36.11 -46.75
N LEU A 506 0.78 -34.84 -46.91
CA LEU A 506 0.31 -33.73 -46.09
C LEU A 506 -1.18 -33.45 -46.32
N ASP A 507 -1.64 -33.42 -47.57
CA ASP A 507 -3.05 -33.17 -47.92
C ASP A 507 -3.96 -34.28 -47.38
N SER A 508 -3.52 -35.54 -47.49
CA SER A 508 -4.19 -36.70 -46.89
C SER A 508 -4.24 -36.64 -45.36
N LYS A 509 -3.15 -36.25 -44.69
CA LYS A 509 -3.16 -36.09 -43.23
C LYS A 509 -3.97 -34.89 -42.75
N LEU A 510 -4.14 -33.85 -43.58
CA LEU A 510 -5.03 -32.72 -43.28
C LEU A 510 -6.50 -33.12 -43.36
N ASP A 511 -6.93 -33.91 -44.35
CA ASP A 511 -8.32 -34.41 -44.46
C ASP A 511 -8.69 -35.36 -43.30
N GLU A 512 -7.76 -36.21 -42.86
CA GLU A 512 -7.97 -37.05 -41.65
C GLU A 512 -8.03 -36.26 -40.34
N SER A 513 -7.27 -35.16 -40.22
CA SER A 513 -7.03 -34.48 -38.93
C SER A 513 -7.90 -33.24 -38.69
N VAL A 514 -8.61 -32.74 -39.71
CA VAL A 514 -9.36 -31.47 -39.65
C VAL A 514 -10.84 -31.72 -39.99
N PRO A 515 -11.80 -31.33 -39.14
CA PRO A 515 -13.22 -31.48 -39.47
C PRO A 515 -13.57 -30.73 -40.76
N LYS A 516 -14.19 -31.44 -41.71
CA LYS A 516 -14.41 -31.02 -43.11
C LYS A 516 -14.73 -29.53 -43.39
N PRO A 517 -15.64 -28.82 -42.67
CA PRO A 517 -15.88 -27.40 -42.93
C PRO A 517 -14.65 -26.50 -42.75
N TYR A 518 -13.67 -26.88 -41.92
CA TYR A 518 -12.42 -26.14 -41.73
C TYR A 518 -11.31 -26.55 -42.72
N TYR A 519 -11.39 -27.74 -43.33
CA TYR A 519 -10.42 -28.20 -44.32
C TYR A 519 -10.46 -27.29 -45.57
N THR A 520 -11.65 -26.93 -46.06
CA THR A 520 -11.81 -26.03 -47.23
C THR A 520 -11.18 -24.66 -46.99
N GLN A 521 -11.49 -24.00 -45.86
CA GLN A 521 -10.88 -22.71 -45.49
C GLN A 521 -9.36 -22.83 -45.30
N THR A 522 -8.87 -23.95 -44.76
CA THR A 522 -7.43 -24.20 -44.62
C THR A 522 -6.77 -24.31 -45.99
N LYS A 523 -7.42 -24.97 -46.96
CA LYS A 523 -6.90 -25.13 -48.33
C LYS A 523 -6.80 -23.79 -49.05
N GLU A 524 -7.84 -22.95 -48.97
CA GLU A 524 -7.85 -21.57 -49.51
C GLU A 524 -6.73 -20.70 -48.90
N VAL A 525 -6.53 -20.76 -47.57
CA VAL A 525 -5.50 -19.98 -46.88
C VAL A 525 -4.08 -20.48 -47.19
N VAL A 526 -3.87 -21.78 -47.39
CA VAL A 526 -2.53 -22.37 -47.62
C VAL A 526 -2.11 -22.31 -49.09
N GLN A 527 -3.04 -22.37 -50.04
CA GLN A 527 -2.78 -22.33 -51.49
C GLN A 527 -1.79 -21.21 -51.94
N PRO A 528 -1.94 -19.93 -51.55
CA PRO A 528 -1.01 -18.88 -51.97
C PRO A 528 0.42 -19.06 -51.43
N TYR A 529 0.59 -19.66 -50.24
CA TYR A 529 1.93 -19.96 -49.70
C TYR A 529 2.59 -21.14 -50.44
N GLY A 530 1.80 -22.11 -50.89
CA GLY A 530 2.27 -23.19 -51.77
C GLY A 530 2.76 -22.67 -53.12
N ALA A 531 2.01 -21.74 -53.72
CA ALA A 531 2.43 -21.05 -54.95
C ALA A 531 3.74 -20.25 -54.74
N LEU A 532 3.80 -19.43 -53.69
CA LEU A 532 4.99 -18.65 -53.34
C LEU A 532 6.25 -19.52 -53.12
N ALA A 533 6.10 -20.68 -52.47
CA ALA A 533 7.20 -21.63 -52.30
C ALA A 533 7.67 -22.23 -53.64
N GLY A 534 6.74 -22.51 -54.56
CA GLY A 534 7.06 -22.94 -55.92
C GLY A 534 7.79 -21.88 -56.74
N ASP A 535 7.39 -20.61 -56.60
CA ASP A 535 8.04 -19.49 -57.32
C ASP A 535 9.42 -19.16 -56.74
N LEU A 536 9.59 -19.21 -55.41
CA LEU A 536 10.92 -19.12 -54.78
C LEU A 536 11.87 -20.23 -55.24
N LEU A 537 11.36 -21.45 -55.47
CA LEU A 537 12.16 -22.55 -56.01
C LEU A 537 12.61 -22.26 -57.45
N LYS A 538 11.75 -21.71 -58.31
CA LYS A 538 12.12 -21.28 -59.68
C LYS A 538 13.20 -20.20 -59.66
N VAL A 539 13.07 -19.21 -58.76
CA VAL A 539 14.09 -18.15 -58.59
C VAL A 539 15.42 -18.74 -58.14
N ALA A 540 15.42 -19.67 -57.17
CA ALA A 540 16.64 -20.33 -56.72
C ALA A 540 17.35 -21.13 -57.82
N ILE A 541 16.59 -21.85 -58.66
CA ILE A 541 17.11 -22.59 -59.83
C ILE A 541 17.72 -21.60 -60.84
N ASN A 542 16.97 -20.56 -61.25
CA ASN A 542 17.45 -19.57 -62.21
C ASN A 542 18.72 -18.84 -61.74
N VAL A 543 18.82 -18.53 -60.44
CA VAL A 543 20.03 -17.92 -59.84
C VAL A 543 21.21 -18.90 -59.85
N HIS A 544 20.98 -20.19 -59.57
CA HIS A 544 22.02 -21.22 -59.66
C HIS A 544 22.56 -21.38 -61.09
N ASP A 545 21.68 -21.47 -62.08
CA ASP A 545 22.08 -21.63 -63.49
C ASP A 545 22.79 -20.37 -64.04
N HIS A 546 22.34 -19.16 -63.67
CA HIS A 546 23.06 -17.92 -64.01
C HIS A 546 24.45 -17.85 -63.37
N ALA A 547 24.56 -18.18 -62.08
CA ALA A 547 25.85 -18.20 -61.39
C ALA A 547 26.80 -19.25 -62.02
N ARG A 548 26.28 -20.43 -62.34
CA ARG A 548 27.03 -21.49 -63.04
C ARG A 548 27.51 -21.05 -64.42
N SER A 549 26.64 -20.39 -65.20
CA SER A 549 26.98 -19.87 -66.53
C SER A 549 28.09 -18.82 -66.47
N ALA A 550 27.99 -17.87 -65.53
CA ALA A 550 29.03 -16.85 -65.30
C ALA A 550 30.38 -17.47 -64.87
N VAL A 551 30.35 -18.48 -64.00
CA VAL A 551 31.57 -19.20 -63.58
C VAL A 551 32.16 -20.02 -64.74
N SER A 552 31.36 -20.65 -65.59
CA SER A 552 31.86 -21.33 -66.80
C SER A 552 32.57 -20.33 -67.70
N GLY A 553 31.89 -19.26 -68.11
CA GLY A 553 32.48 -18.25 -69.00
C GLY A 553 33.78 -17.64 -68.45
N PHE A 554 33.87 -17.41 -67.13
CA PHE A 554 35.11 -16.97 -66.49
C PHE A 554 36.22 -18.03 -66.54
N VAL A 555 35.91 -19.31 -66.32
CA VAL A 555 36.88 -20.40 -66.47
C VAL A 555 37.31 -20.53 -67.93
N ASP A 556 36.38 -20.51 -68.88
CA ASP A 556 36.63 -20.63 -70.31
C ASP A 556 37.49 -19.45 -70.83
N GLU A 557 37.34 -18.24 -70.27
CA GLU A 557 38.17 -17.06 -70.58
C GLU A 557 39.56 -17.11 -69.94
N LYS A 558 39.68 -17.55 -68.67
CA LYS A 558 40.95 -17.48 -67.91
C LYS A 558 41.80 -18.75 -68.00
N TYR A 559 41.22 -19.92 -68.25
CA TYR A 559 41.93 -21.19 -68.34
C TYR A 559 43.01 -21.19 -69.46
N PRO A 560 42.76 -20.65 -70.68
CA PRO A 560 43.81 -20.55 -71.70
C PRO A 560 44.98 -19.65 -71.28
N LEU A 561 44.72 -18.57 -70.55
CA LEU A 561 45.75 -17.66 -70.03
C LEU A 561 46.62 -18.35 -68.96
N VAL A 562 46.00 -19.14 -68.08
CA VAL A 562 46.72 -19.92 -67.06
C VAL A 562 47.56 -21.02 -67.72
N VAL A 563 47.03 -21.77 -68.69
CA VAL A 563 47.78 -22.79 -69.43
C VAL A 563 48.95 -22.18 -70.20
N ALA A 564 48.76 -21.02 -70.83
CA ALA A 564 49.85 -20.28 -71.48
C ALA A 564 50.97 -19.89 -70.49
N SER A 565 50.63 -19.40 -69.29
CA SER A 565 51.60 -19.04 -68.24
C SER A 565 52.38 -20.21 -67.62
N VAL A 566 52.01 -21.45 -67.95
CA VAL A 566 52.71 -22.69 -67.52
C VAL A 566 53.49 -23.31 -68.71
N SER A 567 53.40 -22.71 -69.90
CA SER A 567 54.02 -23.19 -71.15
C SER A 567 55.25 -22.36 -71.58
N THR A 568 55.77 -21.52 -70.70
CA THR A 568 56.97 -20.66 -70.87
C THR A 568 57.85 -20.71 -69.64
#